data_AF-A0A1I5ERI6-F1
#
_entry.id   AF-A0A1I5ERI6-F1
#
_cell.length_a   1.000
_cell.length_b   1.000
_cell.length_c   1.000
_cell.angle_alpha   90.00
_cell.angle_beta   90.00
_cell.angle_gamma   90.00
#
_symmetry.space_group_name_H-M   'P 1'
#
loop_
_entity.id
_entity.type
_entity.pdbx_description
1 polymer ?
#
loop_
_entity_poly.entity_id
_entity_poly.type
_entity_poly.pdbx_seq_one_letter_code
_entity_poly.pdbx_strand_id
1 'polypeptide(L)'
;MRIIGLTLAITAISGSSLSTAAFALDLYVDTRTEQIYAKPGPGRVHLGSFVKEDAAKAAEKSAADTTAATGDNASPKTADIAAGKTNTADLTAVRKEIESKSKIMGERLASDIASLEERVKETENVHIQFTDSAPHFASKDGNFTFAINGRMQAGSQYNFINDVLPATGSNLPNELNSGATLRRARLGVEGTFFKLWDYKFEYDFSRGNGSVASGITDAYTRLNVTKPFSIKVGSFKEPFSLEEAASNRYLTFIERHMSVNSFVDNPNTYKTGIGVNYAVPRFQFGVAFQTEPIGSWSAASTSVNAAGNVNRNNGSGDSSWEGIGRITGRPWMEDETRFLHVGISAGHTAVNTQYNAAGQIATTPSAQGGGGGGMAFFAFPGTNVDRTNMLNTGNLSVGNKGEPGSRRIDSYDRFGAEGWLVHGPFSVQGEYLRTNINGLGYDDEHFTGYYGFASYFLTGESKAYHVKNGAANRIKPRQNFQWNGSGWGAWEVAAGYDYINLNSGIIRGGQADMVRFALNWYPHPNIKIQNNIIHVLNVDTAGSAIPRTAGFHNADLSAFLTQAQVEF
;
A
#
# COMPACT_ATOMS: atom_id res chain seq x y z
N MET A 1 -26.29 -53.91 30.01
CA MET A 1 -25.47 -54.54 28.94
C MET A 1 -24.03 -54.11 29.16
N ARG A 2 -23.23 -54.94 29.85
CA ARG A 2 -22.11 -55.74 29.26
C ARG A 2 -21.13 -54.86 28.46
N ILE A 3 -20.13 -54.25 29.13
CA ILE A 3 -18.73 -54.73 29.39
C ILE A 3 -17.98 -54.87 28.03
N ILE A 4 -16.83 -54.26 27.71
CA ILE A 4 -15.42 -54.35 28.20
C ILE A 4 -14.65 -53.28 27.38
N GLY A 5 -13.62 -52.53 27.80
CA GLY A 5 -12.84 -52.45 29.02
C GLY A 5 -11.64 -51.49 28.79
N LEU A 6 -11.37 -50.68 29.83
CA LEU A 6 -10.12 -50.05 30.29
C LEU A 6 -8.81 -50.63 29.68
N THR A 7 -7.70 -49.89 29.56
CA THR A 7 -6.87 -49.48 30.72
C THR A 7 -5.82 -48.42 30.33
N LEU A 8 -5.63 -47.46 31.23
CA LEU A 8 -4.55 -46.46 31.29
C LEU A 8 -3.32 -47.08 31.98
N ALA A 9 -2.09 -46.88 31.46
CA ALA A 9 -0.89 -47.05 32.27
C ALA A 9 0.25 -46.13 31.81
N ILE A 10 0.75 -45.36 32.78
CA ILE A 10 1.87 -44.43 32.71
C ILE A 10 3.18 -45.21 32.96
N THR A 11 4.30 -44.64 32.48
CA THR A 11 5.70 -44.76 32.95
C THR A 11 6.63 -45.68 32.15
N ALA A 12 7.64 -45.08 31.48
CA ALA A 12 9.07 -45.23 31.80
C ALA A 12 9.92 -44.64 30.66
N ILE A 13 10.68 -43.57 30.99
CA ILE A 13 11.77 -43.06 30.15
C ILE A 13 12.91 -44.08 30.23
N SER A 14 13.28 -44.67 29.10
CA SER A 14 14.49 -45.48 28.96
C SER A 14 14.98 -45.32 27.52
N GLY A 15 16.22 -44.87 27.37
CA GLY A 15 16.81 -44.56 26.07
C GLY A 15 16.90 -45.77 25.16
N SER A 16 16.57 -45.56 23.89
CA SER A 16 17.05 -46.38 22.79
C SER A 16 17.46 -45.43 21.66
N SER A 17 18.74 -45.53 21.33
CA SER A 17 19.47 -44.86 20.26
C SER A 17 18.66 -44.67 18.96
N LEU A 18 18.55 -43.42 18.51
CA LEU A 18 18.22 -43.08 17.13
C LEU A 18 19.35 -43.55 16.21
N SER A 19 19.17 -44.69 15.55
CA SER A 19 19.97 -45.04 14.37
C SER A 19 19.46 -44.20 13.19
N THR A 20 20.31 -43.33 12.66
CA THR A 20 20.05 -42.59 11.42
C THR A 20 19.99 -43.58 10.24
N ALA A 21 18.79 -44.01 9.86
CA ALA A 21 18.59 -44.66 8.57
C ALA A 21 18.70 -43.59 7.47
N ALA A 22 19.68 -43.73 6.58
CA ALA A 22 19.82 -42.89 5.40
C ALA A 22 18.58 -43.08 4.51
N PHE A 23 17.77 -42.03 4.33
CA PHE A 23 16.63 -42.07 3.42
C PHE A 23 17.14 -42.10 1.97
N ALA A 24 16.89 -43.22 1.28
CA ALA A 24 17.03 -43.27 -0.18
C ALA A 24 15.88 -42.47 -0.83
N LEU A 25 16.21 -41.69 -1.85
CA LEU A 25 15.25 -40.88 -2.63
C LEU A 25 15.04 -41.52 -3.99
N ASP A 26 13.79 -41.90 -4.31
CA ASP A 26 13.44 -42.37 -5.65
C ASP A 26 13.39 -41.20 -6.63
N LEU A 27 14.14 -41.32 -7.73
CA LEU A 27 14.16 -40.32 -8.79
C LEU A 27 13.47 -40.84 -10.04
N TYR A 28 12.77 -39.95 -10.73
CA TYR A 28 12.06 -40.20 -11.97
C TYR A 28 12.43 -39.13 -12.99
N VAL A 29 12.55 -39.47 -14.27
CA VAL A 29 12.75 -38.50 -15.36
C VAL A 29 11.49 -38.39 -16.23
N ASP A 30 11.05 -37.18 -16.54
CA ASP A 30 10.02 -36.95 -17.56
C ASP A 30 10.65 -37.05 -18.96
N THR A 31 10.16 -37.97 -19.79
CA THR A 31 10.79 -38.29 -21.09
C THR A 31 10.59 -37.21 -22.16
N ARG A 32 9.79 -36.16 -21.90
CA ARG A 32 9.61 -35.02 -22.82
C ARG A 32 10.38 -33.78 -22.40
N THR A 33 10.46 -33.53 -21.09
CA THR A 33 11.09 -32.31 -20.55
C THR A 33 12.50 -32.55 -20.04
N GLU A 34 12.92 -33.81 -19.92
CA GLU A 34 14.21 -34.24 -19.37
C GLU A 34 14.45 -33.78 -17.92
N GLN A 35 13.38 -33.37 -17.21
CA GLN A 35 13.44 -32.94 -15.81
C GLN A 35 13.33 -34.13 -14.85
N ILE A 36 14.03 -34.04 -13.70
CA ILE A 36 14.04 -35.06 -12.65
C ILE A 36 13.06 -34.70 -11.53
N TYR A 37 12.31 -35.69 -11.04
CA TYR A 37 11.28 -35.58 -10.01
C TYR A 37 11.49 -36.63 -8.92
N ALA A 38 11.19 -36.29 -7.67
CA ALA A 38 11.27 -37.21 -6.52
C ALA A 38 9.98 -38.01 -6.26
N LYS A 39 9.03 -38.03 -7.22
CA LYS A 39 7.72 -38.68 -7.10
C LYS A 39 7.23 -39.16 -8.48
N PRO A 40 6.52 -40.29 -8.56
CA PRO A 40 5.94 -40.80 -9.81
C PRO A 40 4.92 -39.82 -10.40
N GLY A 41 4.70 -39.89 -11.72
CA GLY A 41 3.74 -39.08 -12.45
C GLY A 41 3.60 -39.48 -13.92
N PRO A 42 2.56 -39.02 -14.64
CA PRO A 42 2.35 -39.36 -16.05
C PRO A 42 3.54 -38.93 -16.92
N GLY A 43 4.03 -39.83 -17.78
CA GLY A 43 5.19 -39.57 -18.65
C GLY A 43 6.54 -39.62 -17.93
N ARG A 44 6.60 -40.04 -16.66
CA ARG A 44 7.83 -40.18 -15.90
C ARG A 44 8.30 -41.63 -15.81
N VAL A 45 9.60 -41.85 -16.03
CA VAL A 45 10.27 -43.16 -15.94
C VAL A 45 11.12 -43.19 -14.68
N HIS A 46 11.00 -44.27 -13.90
CA HIS A 46 11.77 -44.45 -12.68
C HIS A 46 13.25 -44.70 -12.99
N LEU A 47 14.13 -43.90 -12.39
CA LEU A 47 15.59 -44.00 -12.55
C LEU A 47 16.24 -44.88 -11.48
N GLY A 48 15.60 -45.03 -10.30
CA GLY A 48 16.12 -45.79 -9.17
C GLY A 48 16.07 -45.01 -7.85
N SER A 49 16.49 -45.67 -6.78
CA SER A 49 16.63 -45.09 -5.44
C SER A 49 18.06 -44.62 -5.22
N PHE A 50 18.24 -43.35 -4.88
CA PHE A 50 19.56 -42.72 -4.73
C PHE A 50 19.79 -42.30 -3.28
N VAL A 51 20.99 -42.58 -2.78
CA VAL A 51 21.42 -42.17 -1.43
C VAL A 51 22.53 -41.13 -1.58
N LYS A 52 22.48 -40.08 -0.75
CA LYS A 52 23.54 -39.06 -0.72
C LYS A 52 24.87 -39.68 -0.29
N GLU A 53 25.92 -39.49 -1.09
CA GLU A 53 27.23 -40.13 -0.95
C GLU A 53 27.92 -39.86 0.41
N ASP A 54 27.55 -38.77 1.10
CA ASP A 54 28.08 -38.42 2.42
C ASP A 54 27.68 -39.40 3.55
N ALA A 55 26.63 -40.22 3.36
CA ALA A 55 26.14 -41.13 4.40
C ALA A 55 26.89 -42.47 4.46
N ALA A 56 27.61 -42.86 3.40
CA ALA A 56 28.25 -44.19 3.31
C ALA A 56 29.61 -44.28 4.04
N LYS A 57 30.27 -43.15 4.31
CA LYS A 57 31.58 -43.13 4.99
C LYS A 57 31.52 -43.28 6.52
N ALA A 58 30.33 -43.34 7.11
CA ALA A 58 30.15 -43.42 8.56
C ALA A 58 29.91 -44.84 9.12
N ALA A 59 29.75 -45.87 8.27
CA ALA A 59 29.32 -47.20 8.71
C ALA A 59 30.40 -48.31 8.70
N GLU A 60 31.59 -48.07 8.13
CA GLU A 60 32.63 -49.12 7.97
C GLU A 60 33.73 -49.13 9.06
N LYS A 61 33.48 -48.54 10.22
CA LYS A 61 34.45 -48.52 11.34
C LYS A 61 33.84 -48.94 12.68
N SER A 62 33.12 -50.05 12.72
CA SER A 62 32.86 -50.78 13.98
C SER A 62 32.31 -52.17 13.70
N ALA A 63 33.17 -53.18 13.54
CA ALA A 63 32.89 -54.59 13.84
C ALA A 63 34.10 -55.44 13.41
N ALA A 64 35.13 -55.47 14.25
CA ALA A 64 36.16 -56.49 14.19
C ALA A 64 36.51 -56.89 15.62
N ASP A 65 35.73 -57.78 16.22
CA ASP A 65 36.23 -58.76 17.18
C ASP A 65 35.22 -59.91 17.39
N THR A 66 35.75 -61.08 17.79
CA THR A 66 35.11 -62.33 18.26
C THR A 66 34.67 -63.41 17.26
N THR A 67 35.64 -64.28 16.92
CA THR A 67 35.71 -65.75 17.12
C THR A 67 34.53 -66.71 16.84
N ALA A 68 34.88 -67.72 16.01
CA ALA A 68 34.75 -69.18 16.20
C ALA A 68 33.60 -69.99 15.54
N ALA A 69 34.04 -70.73 14.50
CA ALA A 69 33.94 -72.19 14.33
C ALA A 69 32.67 -72.89 13.75
N THR A 70 32.98 -73.99 13.06
CA THR A 70 32.14 -75.00 12.35
C THR A 70 31.62 -74.57 10.98
N GLY A 71 31.69 -75.33 9.89
CA GLY A 71 32.11 -76.70 9.62
C GLY A 71 31.39 -77.18 8.34
N ASP A 72 32.12 -77.88 7.47
CA ASP A 72 31.68 -78.75 6.37
C ASP A 72 31.22 -78.23 4.99
N ASN A 73 32.10 -78.54 4.02
CA ASN A 73 31.88 -79.34 2.80
C ASN A 73 30.63 -79.10 1.92
N ALA A 74 30.86 -78.57 0.72
CA ALA A 74 30.59 -79.29 -0.54
C ALA A 74 31.13 -78.53 -1.77
N SER A 75 31.96 -79.20 -2.55
CA SER A 75 32.07 -79.06 -4.00
C SER A 75 31.80 -80.46 -4.59
N PRO A 76 31.51 -80.67 -5.89
CA PRO A 76 31.69 -79.75 -7.02
C PRO A 76 30.53 -79.78 -8.06
N LYS A 77 30.59 -78.89 -9.06
CA LYS A 77 30.38 -79.28 -10.48
C LYS A 77 30.91 -78.19 -11.41
N THR A 78 31.90 -78.58 -12.18
CA THR A 78 32.52 -77.89 -13.31
C THR A 78 31.61 -77.93 -14.54
N ALA A 79 31.55 -76.80 -15.26
CA ALA A 79 31.20 -76.76 -16.67
C ALA A 79 32.16 -75.79 -17.36
N ASP A 80 32.89 -76.31 -18.32
CA ASP A 80 33.84 -75.62 -19.20
C ASP A 80 33.22 -74.42 -19.92
N ILE A 81 33.91 -73.29 -19.90
CA ILE A 81 33.94 -72.37 -21.04
C ILE A 81 35.39 -72.03 -21.35
N ALA A 82 35.73 -72.25 -22.62
CA ALA A 82 37.04 -72.24 -23.21
C ALA A 82 37.85 -70.95 -22.98
N ALA A 83 39.14 -71.15 -22.74
CA ALA A 83 40.16 -70.12 -22.63
C ALA A 83 40.40 -69.40 -23.97
N GLY A 84 39.96 -68.14 -24.05
CA GLY A 84 40.56 -67.15 -24.95
C GLY A 84 41.82 -66.60 -24.32
N LYS A 85 42.98 -66.78 -24.99
CA LYS A 85 44.25 -66.18 -24.59
C LYS A 85 44.17 -64.65 -24.71
N THR A 86 43.92 -63.94 -23.61
CA THR A 86 44.25 -62.51 -23.49
C THR A 86 45.54 -62.37 -22.68
N ASN A 87 46.56 -61.78 -23.31
CA ASN A 87 47.84 -61.48 -22.69
C ASN A 87 47.63 -60.62 -21.43
N THR A 88 48.23 -61.03 -20.31
CA THR A 88 48.24 -60.26 -19.05
C THR A 88 48.87 -58.87 -19.20
N ALA A 89 49.64 -58.63 -20.27
CA ALA A 89 50.20 -57.33 -20.64
C ALA A 89 49.17 -56.35 -21.25
N ASP A 90 48.13 -56.84 -21.94
CA ASP A 90 47.08 -55.98 -22.52
C ASP A 90 46.11 -55.47 -21.44
N LEU A 91 45.81 -56.29 -20.44
CA LEU A 91 44.95 -55.90 -19.31
C LEU A 91 45.60 -54.81 -18.43
N THR A 92 46.92 -54.83 -18.25
CA THR A 92 47.65 -53.77 -17.52
C THR A 92 47.73 -52.48 -18.32
N ALA A 93 47.88 -52.56 -19.64
CA ALA A 93 47.86 -51.38 -20.53
C ALA A 93 46.48 -50.71 -20.53
N VAL A 94 45.41 -51.50 -20.68
CA VAL A 94 44.01 -51.02 -20.62
C VAL A 94 43.69 -50.43 -19.24
N ARG A 95 44.15 -51.04 -18.14
CA ARG A 95 43.97 -50.47 -16.79
C ARG A 95 44.66 -49.12 -16.63
N LYS A 96 45.91 -48.98 -17.09
CA LYS A 96 46.63 -47.70 -17.07
C LYS A 96 45.95 -46.64 -17.92
N GLU A 97 45.35 -47.02 -19.05
CA GLU A 97 44.62 -46.10 -19.92
C GLU A 97 43.28 -45.65 -19.28
N ILE A 98 42.56 -46.56 -18.62
CA ILE A 98 41.35 -46.23 -17.87
C ILE A 98 41.70 -45.30 -16.70
N GLU A 99 42.78 -45.59 -15.98
CA GLU A 99 43.22 -44.79 -14.84
C GLU A 99 43.66 -43.39 -15.28
N SER A 100 44.41 -43.27 -16.38
CA SER A 100 44.79 -41.96 -16.94
C SER A 100 43.59 -41.17 -17.45
N LYS A 101 42.65 -41.82 -18.16
CA LYS A 101 41.39 -41.19 -18.60
C LYS A 101 40.52 -40.77 -17.42
N SER A 102 40.45 -41.57 -16.36
CA SER A 102 39.71 -41.24 -15.13
C SER A 102 40.30 -40.03 -14.41
N LYS A 103 41.63 -39.93 -14.37
CA LYS A 103 42.34 -38.79 -13.79
C LYS A 103 42.14 -37.51 -14.59
N ILE A 104 42.28 -37.58 -15.91
CA ILE A 104 42.02 -36.44 -16.83
C ILE A 104 40.57 -35.98 -16.70
N MET A 105 39.62 -36.91 -16.61
CA MET A 105 38.21 -36.57 -16.44
C MET A 105 37.91 -35.96 -15.07
N GLY A 106 38.56 -36.45 -14.00
CA GLY A 106 38.47 -35.86 -12.66
C GLY A 106 39.06 -34.45 -12.58
N GLU A 107 40.21 -34.21 -13.20
CA GLU A 107 40.84 -32.89 -13.29
C GLU A 107 40.01 -31.91 -14.12
N ARG A 108 39.42 -32.37 -15.23
CA ARG A 108 38.50 -31.57 -16.05
C ARG A 108 37.22 -31.23 -15.29
N LEU A 109 36.62 -32.19 -14.59
CA LEU A 109 35.42 -31.96 -13.78
C LEU A 109 35.71 -30.97 -12.64
N ALA A 110 36.88 -31.07 -11.99
CA ALA A 110 37.29 -30.12 -10.96
C ALA A 110 37.49 -28.69 -11.53
N SER A 111 38.09 -28.58 -12.72
CA SER A 111 38.21 -27.31 -13.44
C SER A 111 36.87 -26.73 -13.86
N ASP A 112 35.96 -27.57 -14.37
CA ASP A 112 34.62 -27.16 -14.77
C ASP A 112 33.81 -26.70 -13.55
N ILE A 113 33.87 -27.41 -12.42
CA ILE A 113 33.26 -27.02 -11.13
C ILE A 113 33.84 -25.70 -10.63
N ALA A 114 35.16 -25.54 -10.62
CA ALA A 114 35.80 -24.30 -10.18
C ALA A 114 35.37 -23.10 -11.05
N SER A 115 35.31 -23.30 -12.37
CA SER A 115 34.83 -22.26 -13.30
C SER A 115 33.35 -21.94 -13.13
N LEU A 116 32.52 -22.94 -12.79
CA LEU A 116 31.11 -22.75 -12.49
C LEU A 116 30.93 -22.03 -11.15
N GLU A 117 31.69 -22.38 -10.11
CA GLU A 117 31.68 -21.69 -8.82
C GLU A 117 32.14 -20.23 -8.94
N GLU A 118 33.14 -19.95 -9.78
CA GLU A 118 33.62 -18.60 -10.06
C GLU A 118 32.58 -17.79 -10.86
N ARG A 119 31.99 -18.38 -11.90
CA ARG A 119 30.89 -17.74 -12.65
C ARG A 119 29.64 -17.53 -11.81
N VAL A 120 29.33 -18.42 -10.86
CA VAL A 120 28.24 -18.26 -9.88
C VAL A 120 28.58 -17.12 -8.91
N LYS A 121 29.81 -17.04 -8.40
CA LYS A 121 30.25 -15.91 -7.57
C LYS A 121 30.20 -14.57 -8.31
N GLU A 122 30.53 -14.53 -9.60
CA GLU A 122 30.45 -13.31 -10.41
C GLU A 122 29.01 -12.94 -10.81
N THR A 123 28.12 -13.92 -10.94
CA THR A 123 26.72 -13.71 -11.37
C THR A 123 25.75 -13.47 -10.20
N GLU A 124 26.05 -13.92 -8.98
CA GLU A 124 25.14 -13.88 -7.80
C GLU A 124 25.18 -12.57 -6.96
N ASN A 125 25.44 -11.41 -7.55
CA ASN A 125 25.48 -10.17 -6.76
C ASN A 125 24.09 -9.60 -6.43
N VAL A 126 23.04 -10.00 -7.17
CA VAL A 126 21.67 -9.48 -7.03
C VAL A 126 20.65 -10.63 -7.05
N HIS A 127 19.78 -10.68 -6.05
CA HIS A 127 18.61 -11.55 -6.00
C HIS A 127 17.40 -10.80 -6.56
N ILE A 128 16.67 -11.44 -7.47
CA ILE A 128 15.38 -10.94 -7.96
C ILE A 128 14.29 -11.79 -7.31
N GLN A 129 13.41 -11.15 -6.56
CA GLN A 129 12.20 -11.75 -6.01
C GLN A 129 11.00 -11.10 -6.69
N PHE A 130 10.18 -11.90 -7.36
CA PHE A 130 8.85 -11.46 -7.76
C PHE A 130 7.95 -11.60 -6.53
N THR A 131 7.62 -10.49 -5.87
CA THR A 131 6.53 -10.50 -4.88
C THR A 131 5.19 -10.47 -5.61
N ASP A 132 4.08 -10.69 -4.90
CA ASP A 132 2.72 -10.65 -5.45
C ASP A 132 2.39 -9.36 -6.25
N SER A 133 3.21 -8.30 -6.15
CA SER A 133 2.97 -7.01 -6.80
C SER A 133 3.98 -6.66 -7.88
N ALA A 134 5.27 -6.81 -7.62
CA ALA A 134 6.31 -6.22 -8.46
C ALA A 134 7.62 -7.02 -8.42
N PRO A 135 8.55 -6.77 -9.36
CA PRO A 135 9.94 -7.18 -9.19
C PRO A 135 10.59 -6.42 -8.03
N HIS A 136 11.10 -7.17 -7.05
CA HIS A 136 11.97 -6.68 -5.98
C HIS A 136 13.37 -7.19 -6.22
N PHE A 137 14.34 -6.29 -6.12
CA PHE A 137 15.75 -6.55 -6.28
C PHE A 137 16.42 -6.35 -4.93
N ALA A 138 17.26 -7.29 -4.52
CA ALA A 138 18.02 -7.20 -3.28
C ALA A 138 19.45 -7.67 -3.48
N SER A 139 20.42 -6.98 -2.90
CA SER A 139 21.78 -7.50 -2.78
C SER A 139 21.79 -8.70 -1.83
N LYS A 140 22.73 -9.63 -2.02
CA LYS A 140 22.82 -10.87 -1.20
C LYS A 140 22.98 -10.59 0.29
N ASP A 141 23.71 -9.54 0.64
CA ASP A 141 23.90 -9.10 2.02
C ASP A 141 22.68 -8.36 2.60
N GLY A 142 21.66 -8.08 1.78
CA GLY A 142 20.46 -7.32 2.13
C GLY A 142 20.72 -5.84 2.41
N ASN A 143 21.91 -5.33 2.09
CA ASN A 143 22.23 -3.92 2.29
C ASN A 143 21.50 -3.02 1.29
N PHE A 144 21.22 -3.49 0.08
CA PHE A 144 20.53 -2.72 -0.94
C PHE A 144 19.27 -3.44 -1.36
N THR A 145 18.15 -2.73 -1.36
CA THR A 145 16.92 -3.17 -2.00
C THR A 145 16.40 -2.10 -2.95
N PHE A 146 15.72 -2.55 -3.99
CA PHE A 146 15.04 -1.70 -4.97
C PHE A 146 13.78 -2.41 -5.42
N ALA A 147 12.66 -1.70 -5.46
CA ALA A 147 11.38 -2.19 -5.93
C ALA A 147 10.74 -1.10 -6.77
N ILE A 148 10.21 -1.51 -7.92
CA ILE A 148 9.30 -0.67 -8.68
C ILE A 148 7.91 -0.91 -8.09
N ASN A 149 7.11 0.14 -7.97
CA ASN A 149 5.69 -0.02 -7.68
C ASN A 149 4.88 0.90 -8.58
N GLY A 150 3.67 0.49 -8.91
CA GLY A 150 2.80 1.21 -9.81
C GLY A 150 1.33 1.08 -9.43
N ARG A 151 0.54 2.00 -9.95
CA ARG A 151 -0.92 1.86 -9.94
C ARG A 151 -1.55 2.63 -11.08
N MET A 152 -2.61 2.05 -11.60
CA MET A 152 -3.53 2.73 -12.51
C MET A 152 -4.93 2.64 -11.93
N GLN A 153 -5.66 3.74 -12.03
CA GLN A 153 -7.05 3.84 -11.59
C GLN A 153 -7.84 4.55 -12.69
N ALA A 154 -8.63 3.79 -13.45
CA ALA A 154 -9.59 4.34 -14.39
C ALA A 154 -10.95 4.41 -13.69
N GLY A 155 -11.65 5.52 -13.79
CA GLY A 155 -12.96 5.67 -13.16
C GLY A 155 -13.95 6.43 -14.01
N SER A 156 -15.23 6.23 -13.71
CA SER A 156 -16.35 6.92 -14.35
C SER A 156 -17.35 7.45 -13.33
N GLN A 157 -18.16 8.39 -13.80
CA GLN A 157 -19.24 9.03 -13.07
C GLN A 157 -20.43 9.21 -14.01
N TYR A 158 -21.61 8.83 -13.55
CA TYR A 158 -22.87 9.11 -14.21
C TYR A 158 -23.83 9.73 -13.21
N ASN A 159 -24.18 11.00 -13.42
CA ASN A 159 -25.12 11.74 -12.58
C ASN A 159 -26.53 11.48 -13.10
N PHE A 160 -27.27 10.60 -12.44
CA PHE A 160 -28.63 10.22 -12.85
C PHE A 160 -29.72 11.07 -12.18
N ILE A 161 -29.36 11.85 -11.15
CA ILE A 161 -30.12 13.01 -10.66
C ILE A 161 -29.13 14.17 -10.55
N ASN A 162 -29.46 15.33 -11.11
CA ASN A 162 -28.55 16.48 -11.24
C ASN A 162 -29.33 17.80 -11.21
N ASP A 163 -30.29 17.90 -10.29
CA ASP A 163 -31.20 19.03 -10.21
C ASP A 163 -30.55 20.13 -9.37
N VAL A 164 -30.19 21.24 -10.02
CA VAL A 164 -29.53 22.40 -9.43
C VAL A 164 -30.26 23.68 -9.82
N LEU A 165 -30.01 24.77 -9.10
CA LEU A 165 -30.51 26.08 -9.52
C LEU A 165 -29.84 26.50 -10.84
N PRO A 166 -30.57 27.18 -11.75
CA PRO A 166 -30.01 27.64 -13.01
C PRO A 166 -28.86 28.61 -12.78
N ALA A 167 -27.86 28.57 -13.66
CA ALA A 167 -26.78 29.54 -13.64
C ALA A 167 -27.31 30.96 -13.96
N THR A 168 -26.73 31.97 -13.32
CA THR A 168 -27.11 33.38 -13.51
C THR A 168 -26.05 34.15 -14.30
N GLY A 169 -26.47 35.17 -15.07
CA GLY A 169 -25.56 36.04 -15.81
C GLY A 169 -24.85 35.30 -16.96
N SER A 170 -23.54 35.49 -17.10
CA SER A 170 -22.71 34.84 -18.13
C SER A 170 -22.08 33.52 -17.65
N ASN A 171 -22.53 32.96 -16.53
CA ASN A 171 -21.97 31.73 -15.98
C ASN A 171 -22.41 30.50 -16.79
N LEU A 172 -21.51 29.52 -16.91
CA LEU A 172 -21.86 28.18 -17.38
C LEU A 172 -22.79 27.48 -16.37
N PRO A 173 -23.54 26.44 -16.79
CA PRO A 173 -24.40 25.65 -15.90
C PRO A 173 -23.72 25.21 -14.59
N ASN A 174 -24.54 25.09 -13.54
CA ASN A 174 -24.11 24.64 -12.21
C ASN A 174 -24.05 23.11 -12.09
N GLU A 175 -24.57 22.39 -13.08
CA GLU A 175 -24.68 20.93 -13.11
C GLU A 175 -23.32 20.21 -13.03
N LEU A 176 -23.34 18.99 -12.48
CA LEU A 176 -22.18 18.09 -12.49
C LEU A 176 -22.07 17.36 -13.83
N ASN A 177 -20.86 17.26 -14.37
CA ASN A 177 -20.58 16.51 -15.58
C ASN A 177 -20.51 15.00 -15.31
N SER A 178 -21.11 14.22 -16.21
CA SER A 178 -20.86 12.78 -16.31
C SER A 178 -19.65 12.54 -17.21
N GLY A 179 -18.93 11.43 -17.01
CA GLY A 179 -17.80 11.08 -17.87
C GLY A 179 -16.90 9.99 -17.30
N ALA A 180 -15.70 9.90 -17.85
CA ALA A 180 -14.66 8.99 -17.40
C ALA A 180 -13.29 9.68 -17.42
N THR A 181 -12.40 9.29 -16.50
CA THR A 181 -11.06 9.84 -16.41
C THR A 181 -10.06 8.81 -15.85
N LEU A 182 -8.78 9.06 -16.08
CA LEU A 182 -7.71 8.37 -15.38
C LEU A 182 -7.49 9.08 -14.04
N ARG A 183 -8.06 8.51 -12.97
CA ARG A 183 -8.01 9.04 -11.61
C ARG A 183 -6.58 9.17 -11.08
N ARG A 184 -5.74 8.17 -11.37
CA ARG A 184 -4.32 8.08 -11.00
C ARG A 184 -3.57 7.23 -12.02
N ALA A 185 -2.36 7.64 -12.34
CA ALA A 185 -1.39 6.82 -13.06
C ALA A 185 -0.04 7.03 -12.40
N ARG A 186 0.31 6.18 -11.44
CA ARG A 186 1.52 6.38 -10.63
C ARG A 186 2.57 5.34 -10.93
N LEU A 187 3.81 5.79 -10.96
CA LEU A 187 4.99 4.96 -10.92
C LEU A 187 5.88 5.44 -9.77
N GLY A 188 6.45 4.50 -9.04
CA GLY A 188 7.35 4.79 -7.95
C GLY A 188 8.47 3.78 -7.87
N VAL A 189 9.51 4.20 -7.18
CA VAL A 189 10.63 3.36 -6.77
C VAL A 189 10.79 3.49 -5.27
N GLU A 190 11.06 2.37 -4.62
CA GLU A 190 11.33 2.32 -3.19
C GLU A 190 12.38 1.27 -2.88
N GLY A 191 13.02 1.41 -1.72
CA GLY A 191 14.01 0.46 -1.28
C GLY A 191 14.73 0.90 -0.03
N THR A 192 15.78 0.19 0.30
CA THR A 192 16.59 0.41 1.49
C THR A 192 18.06 0.39 1.12
N PHE A 193 18.87 1.28 1.71
CA PHE A 193 20.33 1.22 1.66
C PHE A 193 20.93 1.07 3.06
N PHE A 194 21.93 0.21 3.16
CA PHE A 194 22.60 -0.25 4.39
C PHE A 194 21.66 -0.75 5.48
N LYS A 195 20.47 -1.29 5.14
CA LYS A 195 19.42 -1.76 6.08
C LYS A 195 18.82 -0.70 7.02
N LEU A 196 19.39 0.50 7.07
CA LEU A 196 18.96 1.58 7.97
C LEU A 196 18.09 2.62 7.25
N TRP A 197 18.37 2.90 5.99
CA TRP A 197 17.75 4.01 5.28
C TRP A 197 16.76 3.53 4.24
N ASP A 198 15.48 3.82 4.42
CA ASP A 198 14.49 3.65 3.36
C ASP A 198 14.46 4.89 2.47
N TYR A 199 14.18 4.70 1.19
CA TYR A 199 13.84 5.78 0.27
C TYR A 199 12.56 5.44 -0.48
N LYS A 200 11.81 6.47 -0.85
CA LYS A 200 10.67 6.36 -1.75
C LYS A 200 10.58 7.58 -2.65
N PHE A 201 10.39 7.34 -3.93
CA PHE A 201 10.00 8.34 -4.91
C PHE A 201 8.76 7.84 -5.67
N GLU A 202 7.74 8.67 -5.80
CA GLU A 202 6.51 8.35 -6.53
C GLU A 202 6.05 9.56 -7.34
N TYR A 203 5.72 9.32 -8.60
CA TYR A 203 5.21 10.30 -9.54
C TYR A 203 3.83 9.90 -10.05
N ASP A 204 2.88 10.84 -10.07
CA ASP A 204 1.52 10.70 -10.60
C ASP A 204 1.38 11.41 -11.95
N PHE A 205 1.38 10.64 -13.03
CA PHE A 205 1.27 11.10 -14.40
C PHE A 205 -0.13 11.62 -14.77
N SER A 206 -1.15 11.40 -13.93
CA SER A 206 -2.48 11.97 -14.16
C SER A 206 -2.63 13.40 -13.63
N ARG A 207 -1.61 13.94 -12.95
CA ARG A 207 -1.59 15.35 -12.52
C ARG A 207 -1.04 16.20 -13.66
N GLY A 208 -1.90 17.00 -14.30
CA GLY A 208 -1.57 17.75 -15.51
C GLY A 208 -1.65 19.25 -15.32
N ASN A 209 -0.50 19.93 -15.38
CA ASN A 209 -0.38 21.33 -15.83
C ASN A 209 1.08 21.74 -16.16
N GLY A 210 1.84 20.89 -16.84
CA GLY A 210 3.10 21.28 -17.49
C GLY A 210 4.36 21.43 -16.62
N SER A 211 4.34 21.14 -15.31
CA SER A 211 5.57 21.03 -14.50
C SER A 211 5.82 19.60 -14.01
N VAL A 212 7.05 19.12 -14.16
CA VAL A 212 7.52 17.82 -13.62
C VAL A 212 7.52 17.76 -12.09
N ALA A 213 7.18 18.84 -11.37
CA ALA A 213 7.04 18.84 -9.92
C ALA A 213 5.62 18.47 -9.45
N SER A 214 4.59 18.79 -10.26
CA SER A 214 3.17 18.62 -9.87
C SER A 214 2.77 17.16 -9.61
N GLY A 215 3.41 16.22 -10.33
CA GLY A 215 3.17 14.80 -10.16
C GLY A 215 3.83 14.18 -8.93
N ILE A 216 4.79 14.83 -8.25
CA ILE A 216 5.48 14.22 -7.12
C ILE A 216 4.52 14.08 -5.93
N THR A 217 4.31 12.85 -5.48
CA THR A 217 3.46 12.54 -4.31
C THR A 217 4.30 12.19 -3.09
N ASP A 218 5.13 11.15 -3.17
CA ASP A 218 6.12 10.82 -2.14
C ASP A 218 7.52 11.06 -2.70
N ALA A 219 8.38 11.76 -1.95
CA ALA A 219 9.80 11.91 -2.27
C ALA A 219 10.57 12.12 -0.96
N TYR A 220 10.95 11.04 -0.29
CA TYR A 220 11.58 11.11 1.03
C TYR A 220 12.65 10.05 1.25
N THR A 221 13.52 10.31 2.23
CA THR A 221 14.34 9.32 2.90
C THR A 221 13.86 9.12 4.33
N ARG A 222 14.02 7.91 4.86
CA ARG A 222 13.66 7.57 6.24
C ARG A 222 14.80 6.80 6.90
N LEU A 223 15.32 7.35 7.99
CA LEU A 223 16.25 6.66 8.88
C LEU A 223 15.46 5.81 9.88
N ASN A 224 15.62 4.49 9.84
CA ASN A 224 15.11 3.57 10.84
C ASN A 224 16.11 3.47 12.01
N VAL A 225 15.99 4.39 12.97
CA VAL A 225 16.88 4.46 14.16
C VAL A 225 16.74 3.19 15.01
N THR A 226 15.52 2.68 15.15
CA THR A 226 15.22 1.35 15.70
C THR A 226 14.10 0.71 14.88
N LYS A 227 13.72 -0.54 15.18
CA LYS A 227 12.57 -1.17 14.49
C LYS A 227 11.27 -0.35 14.65
N PRO A 228 10.93 0.21 15.83
CA PRO A 228 9.73 1.01 16.00
C PRO A 228 9.90 2.50 15.66
N PHE A 229 11.09 3.08 15.87
CA PHE A 229 11.33 4.52 15.76
C PHE A 229 12.05 4.88 14.46
N SER A 230 11.47 5.81 13.70
CA SER A 230 12.03 6.31 12.45
C SER A 230 11.90 7.82 12.30
N ILE A 231 12.86 8.40 11.58
CA ILE A 231 12.90 9.82 11.22
C ILE A 231 12.78 9.89 9.70
N LYS A 232 11.91 10.75 9.17
CA LYS A 232 11.66 10.94 7.75
C LYS A 232 11.96 12.39 7.36
N VAL A 233 12.63 12.58 6.23
CA VAL A 233 12.91 13.90 5.64
C VAL A 233 12.54 13.89 4.16
N GLY A 234 11.85 14.93 3.70
CA GLY A 234 11.44 15.08 2.30
C GLY A 234 9.94 15.40 2.17
N SER A 235 9.36 15.07 1.02
CA SER A 235 7.93 15.20 0.74
C SER A 235 7.17 13.94 1.13
N PHE A 236 6.21 14.07 2.03
CA PHE A 236 5.38 12.97 2.52
C PHE A 236 4.07 13.49 3.14
N LYS A 237 3.11 12.58 3.30
CA LYS A 237 1.84 12.91 3.96
C LYS A 237 2.00 13.33 5.41
N GLU A 238 1.31 14.38 5.81
CA GLU A 238 1.13 14.75 7.22
C GLU A 238 0.52 13.60 8.06
N PRO A 239 0.95 13.40 9.32
CA PRO A 239 0.33 12.43 10.24
C PRO A 239 -0.98 13.00 10.78
N PHE A 240 -2.08 12.90 10.01
CA PHE A 240 -3.40 13.38 10.39
C PHE A 240 -4.49 12.55 9.69
N SER A 241 -5.60 12.26 10.40
CA SER A 241 -6.75 11.47 9.92
C SER A 241 -6.46 9.99 9.60
N LEU A 242 -7.42 9.12 9.89
CA LEU A 242 -7.34 7.68 9.61
C LEU A 242 -7.50 7.38 8.12
N GLU A 243 -8.48 7.97 7.47
CA GLU A 243 -8.75 7.78 6.04
C GLU A 243 -7.69 8.44 5.16
N GLU A 244 -7.09 9.56 5.59
CA GLU A 244 -5.98 10.15 4.84
C GLU A 244 -4.68 9.35 5.02
N ALA A 245 -4.40 8.85 6.22
CA ALA A 245 -3.25 7.98 6.50
C ALA A 245 -3.33 6.64 5.73
N ALA A 246 -4.53 6.18 5.41
CA ALA A 246 -4.74 5.05 4.52
C ALA A 246 -4.25 5.37 3.10
N SER A 247 -3.60 4.38 2.47
CA SER A 247 -3.27 4.49 1.05
C SER A 247 -4.57 4.57 0.24
N ASN A 248 -4.61 5.45 -0.76
CA ASN A 248 -5.75 5.52 -1.69
C ASN A 248 -6.04 4.20 -2.42
N ARG A 249 -5.07 3.26 -2.43
CA ARG A 249 -5.26 1.88 -2.92
C ARG A 249 -6.34 1.13 -2.12
N TYR A 250 -6.45 1.41 -0.82
CA TYR A 250 -7.15 0.56 0.14
C TYR A 250 -8.40 1.22 0.75
N LEU A 251 -8.85 2.35 0.17
CA LEU A 251 -10.11 2.97 0.54
C LEU A 251 -11.29 2.04 0.20
N THR A 252 -12.31 2.04 1.09
CA THR A 252 -13.57 1.31 0.92
C THR A 252 -14.45 1.97 -0.14
N PHE A 253 -14.53 3.30 -0.15
CA PHE A 253 -15.21 4.07 -1.19
C PHE A 253 -14.20 4.59 -2.22
N ILE A 254 -14.67 4.93 -3.42
CA ILE A 254 -13.83 5.44 -4.52
C ILE A 254 -13.15 6.76 -4.11
N GLU A 255 -13.93 7.68 -3.52
CA GLU A 255 -13.42 8.92 -2.95
C GLU A 255 -13.54 8.93 -1.43
N ARG A 256 -12.64 9.70 -0.80
CA ARG A 256 -12.69 9.98 0.64
C ARG A 256 -13.93 10.78 1.02
N HIS A 257 -14.20 10.83 2.31
CA HIS A 257 -15.33 11.54 2.88
C HIS A 257 -15.14 13.06 2.76
N MET A 258 -16.25 13.80 2.71
CA MET A 258 -16.23 15.25 2.39
C MET A 258 -15.36 16.04 3.37
N SER A 259 -15.44 15.72 4.66
CA SER A 259 -14.67 16.35 5.71
C SER A 259 -13.16 16.10 5.57
N VAL A 260 -12.75 14.88 5.21
CA VAL A 260 -11.34 14.51 5.00
C VAL A 260 -10.79 15.23 3.76
N ASN A 261 -11.54 15.24 2.65
CA ASN A 261 -11.15 16.00 1.46
C ASN A 261 -11.01 17.49 1.75
N SER A 262 -11.94 18.07 2.51
CA SER A 262 -11.97 19.52 2.77
C SER A 262 -10.92 19.97 3.77
N PHE A 263 -10.71 19.24 4.86
CA PHE A 263 -9.84 19.67 5.96
C PHE A 263 -8.44 19.06 5.92
N VAL A 264 -8.20 18.03 5.10
CA VAL A 264 -6.91 17.33 5.03
C VAL A 264 -6.35 17.35 3.61
N ASP A 265 -7.09 16.88 2.61
CA ASP A 265 -6.60 16.87 1.23
C ASP A 265 -6.46 18.30 0.70
N ASN A 266 -7.50 19.14 0.78
CA ASN A 266 -7.51 20.51 0.23
C ASN A 266 -6.36 21.40 0.77
N PRO A 267 -6.04 21.45 2.08
CA PRO A 267 -4.85 22.16 2.56
C PRO A 267 -3.51 21.60 2.06
N ASN A 268 -3.54 20.53 1.26
CA ASN A 268 -2.47 19.71 0.74
C ASN A 268 -1.85 18.79 1.80
N THR A 269 -2.23 17.52 1.78
CA THR A 269 -1.67 16.51 2.69
C THR A 269 -0.18 16.21 2.43
N TYR A 270 0.30 16.38 1.19
CA TYR A 270 1.69 16.09 0.81
C TYR A 270 2.57 17.34 0.95
N LYS A 271 3.37 17.39 2.01
CA LYS A 271 4.21 18.54 2.36
C LYS A 271 5.67 18.14 2.53
N THR A 272 6.56 19.12 2.39
CA THR A 272 8.01 18.91 2.55
C THR A 272 8.42 19.25 3.97
N GLY A 273 9.17 18.38 4.63
CA GLY A 273 9.70 18.68 5.95
C GLY A 273 10.39 17.51 6.63
N ILE A 274 10.33 17.51 7.96
CA ILE A 274 10.86 16.47 8.83
C ILE A 274 9.72 15.90 9.67
N GLY A 275 9.72 14.59 9.87
CA GLY A 275 8.77 13.92 10.75
C GLY A 275 9.40 12.77 11.48
N VAL A 276 8.86 12.46 12.65
CA VAL A 276 9.22 11.28 13.43
C VAL A 276 8.01 10.38 13.57
N ASN A 277 8.25 9.07 13.56
CA ASN A 277 7.21 8.07 13.70
C ASN A 277 7.70 6.98 14.66
N TYR A 278 6.86 6.64 15.62
CA TYR A 278 7.03 5.47 16.47
C TYR A 278 5.84 4.54 16.23
N ALA A 279 6.10 3.28 15.87
CA ALA A 279 5.02 2.34 15.58
C ALA A 279 5.34 0.93 16.10
N VAL A 280 4.43 0.40 16.89
CA VAL A 280 4.35 -0.99 17.34
C VAL A 280 2.92 -1.49 17.13
N PRO A 281 2.65 -2.81 17.13
CA PRO A 281 1.31 -3.31 16.84
C PRO A 281 0.19 -2.64 17.64
N ARG A 282 0.38 -2.30 18.91
CA ARG A 282 -0.68 -1.66 19.71
C ARG A 282 -0.78 -0.14 19.60
N PHE A 283 0.29 0.55 19.20
CA PHE A 283 0.37 2.01 19.28
C PHE A 283 1.18 2.59 18.13
N GLN A 284 0.69 3.69 17.56
CA GLN A 284 1.43 4.47 16.58
C GLN A 284 1.34 5.96 16.93
N PHE A 285 2.48 6.62 16.88
CA PHE A 285 2.63 8.06 17.06
C PHE A 285 3.38 8.63 15.86
N GLY A 286 2.92 9.78 15.37
CA GLY A 286 3.61 10.55 14.36
C GLY A 286 3.51 12.04 14.67
N VAL A 287 4.60 12.77 14.52
CA VAL A 287 4.61 14.23 14.51
C VAL A 287 5.50 14.70 13.37
N ALA A 288 5.12 15.80 12.74
CA ALA A 288 5.86 16.38 11.64
C ALA A 288 5.87 17.91 11.74
N PHE A 289 6.99 18.48 11.28
CA PHE A 289 7.12 19.90 11.00
C PHE A 289 7.37 20.04 9.50
N GLN A 290 6.42 20.64 8.80
CA GLN A 290 6.37 20.63 7.34
C GLN A 290 5.98 21.99 6.78
N THR A 291 6.27 22.20 5.50
CA THR A 291 5.89 23.39 4.75
C THR A 291 5.40 22.99 3.37
N GLU A 292 4.64 23.89 2.75
CA GLU A 292 4.19 23.70 1.38
C GLU A 292 5.38 23.63 0.41
N PRO A 293 5.39 22.66 -0.53
CA PRO A 293 6.45 22.60 -1.52
C PRO A 293 6.44 23.87 -2.38
N ILE A 294 7.63 24.38 -2.70
CA ILE A 294 7.80 25.51 -3.61
C ILE A 294 7.78 24.97 -5.05
N GLY A 295 6.75 25.32 -5.81
CA GLY A 295 6.55 24.90 -7.20
C GLY A 295 7.15 25.87 -8.23
N SER A 296 6.94 25.59 -9.52
CA SER A 296 7.36 26.47 -10.62
C SER A 296 6.66 27.83 -10.56
N TRP A 297 7.37 28.89 -10.99
CA TRP A 297 6.79 30.22 -11.23
C TRP A 297 5.55 30.08 -12.14
N SER A 298 4.40 30.62 -11.71
CA SER A 298 3.06 30.50 -12.31
C SER A 298 2.21 29.27 -11.91
N ALA A 299 1.46 29.37 -10.81
CA ALA A 299 0.01 29.18 -10.70
C ALA A 299 -0.41 28.84 -9.25
N ALA A 300 -1.17 29.73 -8.60
CA ALA A 300 -1.71 29.47 -7.26
C ALA A 300 -2.83 28.41 -7.30
N SER A 301 -2.70 27.35 -6.51
CA SER A 301 -3.66 26.88 -5.47
C SER A 301 -3.56 25.39 -5.19
N THR A 302 -3.93 25.08 -3.95
CA THR A 302 -4.25 23.81 -3.29
C THR A 302 -4.58 22.56 -4.12
N SER A 303 -4.49 21.38 -3.50
CA SER A 303 -4.60 20.03 -4.07
C SER A 303 -5.87 19.72 -4.88
N VAL A 304 -6.86 20.61 -4.87
CA VAL A 304 -8.13 20.51 -5.59
C VAL A 304 -8.12 21.10 -7.00
N ASN A 305 -7.11 21.89 -7.38
CA ASN A 305 -6.95 22.30 -8.78
C ASN A 305 -6.24 21.20 -9.60
N ALA A 306 -6.54 21.13 -10.90
CA ALA A 306 -5.85 20.25 -11.86
C ALA A 306 -4.32 20.40 -11.84
N ALA A 307 -3.84 21.53 -11.31
CA ALA A 307 -2.45 21.94 -11.27
C ALA A 307 -1.56 21.26 -10.23
N GLY A 308 -2.11 20.61 -9.17
CA GLY A 308 -1.38 19.78 -8.19
C GLY A 308 -0.10 20.38 -7.54
N ASN A 309 0.02 20.35 -6.21
CA ASN A 309 1.28 20.56 -5.49
C ASN A 309 2.05 21.87 -5.81
N VAL A 310 1.34 23.00 -5.96
CA VAL A 310 1.98 24.32 -6.16
C VAL A 310 1.77 25.21 -4.93
N ASN A 311 2.82 25.93 -4.56
CA ASN A 311 2.82 26.94 -3.50
C ASN A 311 1.73 28.01 -3.75
N ARG A 312 1.05 28.46 -2.69
CA ARG A 312 0.00 29.50 -2.76
C ARG A 312 0.54 30.89 -3.13
N ASN A 313 1.85 31.11 -3.02
CA ASN A 313 2.51 32.37 -3.31
C ASN A 313 2.84 32.47 -4.80
N ASN A 314 2.25 33.47 -5.44
CA ASN A 314 2.44 33.79 -6.85
C ASN A 314 3.84 34.39 -7.12
N GLY A 315 4.86 33.53 -7.15
CA GLY A 315 6.21 33.85 -7.62
C GLY A 315 7.24 34.25 -6.56
N SER A 316 6.85 34.79 -5.40
CA SER A 316 7.77 35.14 -4.30
C SER A 316 7.04 35.25 -2.95
N GLY A 317 7.72 34.93 -1.84
CA GLY A 317 7.19 35.00 -0.46
C GLY A 317 7.29 33.68 0.33
N ASP A 318 7.26 33.76 1.67
CA ASP A 318 7.40 32.61 2.57
C ASP A 318 6.23 31.63 2.47
N SER A 319 6.51 30.33 2.39
CA SER A 319 5.48 29.28 2.38
C SER A 319 4.75 29.16 3.73
N SER A 320 3.56 28.55 3.71
CA SER A 320 2.85 28.18 4.95
C SER A 320 3.65 27.12 5.71
N TRP A 321 3.76 27.23 7.02
CA TRP A 321 4.47 26.27 7.89
C TRP A 321 3.52 25.61 8.87
N GLU A 322 3.77 24.34 9.17
CA GLU A 322 2.90 23.52 9.99
C GLU A 322 3.69 22.70 11.00
N GLY A 323 3.14 22.62 12.22
CA GLY A 323 3.41 21.55 13.18
C GLY A 323 2.15 20.71 13.37
N ILE A 324 2.25 19.39 13.17
CA ILE A 324 1.08 18.49 13.18
C ILE A 324 1.44 17.12 13.73
N GLY A 325 0.51 16.48 14.43
CA GLY A 325 0.70 15.16 14.98
C GLY A 325 -0.57 14.33 15.12
N ARG A 326 -0.36 13.02 15.24
CA ARG A 326 -1.40 12.01 15.42
C ARG A 326 -0.91 10.90 16.33
N ILE A 327 -1.75 10.53 17.28
CA ILE A 327 -1.56 9.39 18.17
C ILE A 327 -2.71 8.43 17.95
N THR A 328 -2.40 7.17 17.75
CA THR A 328 -3.37 6.10 17.58
C THR A 328 -2.99 4.87 18.39
N GLY A 329 -4.01 4.08 18.73
CA GLY A 329 -3.80 2.82 19.43
C GLY A 329 -4.93 1.84 19.18
N ARG A 330 -4.65 0.58 19.48
CA ARG A 330 -5.60 -0.52 19.44
C ARG A 330 -5.88 -1.05 20.86
N PRO A 331 -6.65 -0.31 21.71
CA PRO A 331 -6.85 -0.65 23.13
C PRO A 331 -7.51 -2.02 23.33
N TRP A 332 -8.40 -2.42 22.43
CA TRP A 332 -8.87 -3.80 22.31
C TRP A 332 -8.29 -4.41 21.04
N MET A 333 -7.61 -5.54 21.17
CA MET A 333 -7.03 -6.31 20.06
C MET A 333 -6.84 -7.76 20.51
N GLU A 334 -7.58 -8.67 19.91
CA GLU A 334 -7.39 -10.12 20.07
C GLU A 334 -6.38 -10.65 19.05
N ASP A 335 -6.51 -10.19 17.81
CA ASP A 335 -5.63 -10.50 16.68
C ASP A 335 -5.71 -9.40 15.61
N GLU A 336 -5.05 -9.59 14.46
CA GLU A 336 -5.04 -8.60 13.37
C GLU A 336 -6.39 -8.46 12.62
N THR A 337 -7.39 -9.29 12.95
CA THR A 337 -8.75 -9.27 12.37
C THR A 337 -9.83 -8.88 13.39
N ARG A 338 -9.47 -8.71 14.67
CA ARG A 338 -10.37 -8.36 15.77
C ARG A 338 -9.72 -7.31 16.65
N PHE A 339 -10.00 -6.04 16.34
CA PHE A 339 -9.44 -4.90 17.06
C PHE A 339 -10.36 -3.67 17.02
N LEU A 340 -10.19 -2.81 18.01
CA LEU A 340 -10.72 -1.45 18.05
C LEU A 340 -9.53 -0.51 17.98
N HIS A 341 -9.46 0.28 16.92
CA HIS A 341 -8.56 1.40 16.75
C HIS A 341 -9.23 2.68 17.23
N VAL A 342 -8.47 3.50 17.97
CA VAL A 342 -8.86 4.86 18.36
C VAL A 342 -7.68 5.80 18.10
N GLY A 343 -7.98 7.04 17.76
CA GLY A 343 -6.95 8.03 17.51
C GLY A 343 -7.42 9.46 17.68
N ILE A 344 -6.43 10.33 17.87
CA ILE A 344 -6.59 11.78 17.88
C ILE A 344 -5.48 12.41 17.04
N SER A 345 -5.82 13.50 16.36
CA SER A 345 -4.88 14.29 15.57
C SER A 345 -5.05 15.78 15.90
N ALA A 346 -3.95 16.53 15.91
CA ALA A 346 -3.97 17.97 16.10
C ALA A 346 -2.83 18.63 15.31
N GLY A 347 -3.05 19.83 14.81
CA GLY A 347 -2.00 20.60 14.15
C GLY A 347 -2.32 22.08 14.02
N HIS A 348 -1.27 22.88 13.89
CA HIS A 348 -1.33 24.32 13.67
C HIS A 348 -0.59 24.63 12.37
N THR A 349 -1.25 25.35 11.46
CA THR A 349 -0.61 25.86 10.24
C THR A 349 -0.67 27.37 10.21
N ALA A 350 0.50 28.01 10.14
CA ALA A 350 0.62 29.43 9.83
C ALA A 350 0.39 29.65 8.33
N VAL A 351 -0.43 30.63 7.99
CA VAL A 351 -0.84 30.95 6.62
C VAL A 351 -0.20 32.26 6.21
N ASN A 352 0.46 32.27 5.05
CA ASN A 352 0.95 33.51 4.48
C ASN A 352 -0.06 34.09 3.48
N THR A 353 -0.73 35.19 3.86
CA THR A 353 -1.57 35.96 2.94
C THR A 353 -0.71 36.98 2.17
N GLN A 354 -0.70 36.88 0.85
CA GLN A 354 0.05 37.75 -0.06
C GLN A 354 -0.76 38.99 -0.47
N TYR A 355 -0.16 40.15 -0.28
CA TYR A 355 -0.60 41.43 -0.82
C TYR A 355 0.46 41.96 -1.80
N ASN A 356 0.03 42.65 -2.86
CA ASN A 356 0.97 43.34 -3.74
C ASN A 356 1.63 44.55 -3.02
N ALA A 357 2.60 45.19 -3.68
CA ALA A 357 3.31 46.34 -3.12
C ALA A 357 2.38 47.53 -2.75
N ALA A 358 1.22 47.64 -3.41
CA ALA A 358 0.21 48.65 -3.12
C ALA A 358 -0.75 48.22 -1.98
N GLY A 359 -0.49 47.11 -1.30
CA GLY A 359 -1.34 46.59 -0.23
C GLY A 359 -2.64 45.95 -0.71
N GLN A 360 -2.78 45.67 -2.00
CA GLN A 360 -3.99 45.03 -2.55
C GLN A 360 -3.82 43.53 -2.51
N ILE A 361 -4.83 42.82 -2.01
CA ILE A 361 -4.90 41.38 -2.13
C ILE A 361 -5.23 41.03 -3.58
N ALA A 362 -4.49 40.11 -4.18
CA ALA A 362 -4.85 39.61 -5.50
C ALA A 362 -6.21 38.91 -5.36
N THR A 363 -7.34 39.50 -5.77
CA THR A 363 -8.65 38.84 -5.61
C THR A 363 -9.07 38.05 -6.84
N THR A 364 -8.37 38.21 -7.97
CA THR A 364 -8.67 37.50 -9.21
C THR A 364 -8.32 36.03 -9.08
N PRO A 365 -9.32 35.12 -9.08
CA PRO A 365 -9.07 33.70 -9.23
C PRO A 365 -8.43 33.47 -10.60
N SER A 366 -7.54 32.47 -10.72
CA SER A 366 -7.40 31.82 -12.02
C SER A 366 -8.80 31.36 -12.49
N ALA A 367 -9.01 31.17 -13.78
CA ALA A 367 -10.33 30.83 -14.37
C ALA A 367 -11.03 29.57 -13.74
N GLN A 368 -10.38 28.89 -12.79
CA GLN A 368 -10.88 27.76 -12.00
C GLN A 368 -10.82 27.98 -10.47
N GLY A 369 -10.98 29.21 -9.97
CA GLY A 369 -11.55 29.41 -8.62
C GLY A 369 -10.64 29.16 -7.40
N GLY A 370 -9.32 29.36 -7.51
CA GLY A 370 -8.41 29.28 -6.36
C GLY A 370 -7.31 30.36 -6.34
N GLY A 371 -7.03 30.90 -5.14
CA GLY A 371 -5.71 31.37 -4.70
C GLY A 371 -5.32 32.80 -5.03
N GLY A 372 -6.23 33.73 -4.76
CA GLY A 372 -5.95 35.15 -4.77
C GLY A 372 -5.16 35.60 -3.52
N GLY A 373 -3.89 35.23 -3.41
CA GLY A 373 -3.04 35.59 -2.27
C GLY A 373 -3.52 35.10 -0.89
N GLY A 374 -4.58 34.29 -0.82
CA GLY A 374 -5.16 33.76 0.42
C GLY A 374 -5.58 32.29 0.24
N MET A 375 -6.47 31.80 1.11
CA MET A 375 -6.92 30.40 1.08
C MET A 375 -8.42 30.25 1.28
N ALA A 376 -8.94 29.08 0.92
CA ALA A 376 -10.35 28.73 1.00
C ALA A 376 -10.52 27.23 1.30
N PHE A 377 -11.69 26.88 1.83
CA PHE A 377 -12.12 25.49 2.02
C PHE A 377 -13.23 25.15 1.04
N PHE A 378 -13.14 23.96 0.45
CA PHE A 378 -14.06 23.49 -0.58
C PHE A 378 -14.50 22.07 -0.30
N ALA A 379 -15.75 21.74 -0.66
CA ALA A 379 -16.26 20.38 -0.65
C ALA A 379 -17.02 20.07 -1.95
N PHE A 380 -16.96 18.81 -2.37
CA PHE A 380 -17.67 18.24 -3.50
C PHE A 380 -18.26 16.88 -3.08
N PRO A 381 -19.34 16.39 -3.73
CA PRO A 381 -20.13 15.25 -3.24
C PRO A 381 -19.46 13.88 -3.44
N GLY A 382 -18.16 13.73 -3.17
CA GLY A 382 -17.47 12.43 -3.29
C GLY A 382 -17.29 11.94 -4.73
N THR A 383 -17.31 12.86 -5.69
CA THR A 383 -17.09 12.62 -7.13
C THR A 383 -15.68 13.01 -7.56
N ASN A 384 -15.15 12.41 -8.63
CA ASN A 384 -13.79 12.74 -9.10
C ASN A 384 -13.64 12.90 -10.60
N VAL A 385 -14.64 12.52 -11.40
CA VAL A 385 -14.63 12.91 -12.82
C VAL A 385 -14.94 14.40 -12.89
N ASP A 386 -16.00 14.82 -12.19
CA ASP A 386 -16.28 16.23 -11.90
C ASP A 386 -15.96 16.53 -10.43
N ARG A 387 -15.10 17.52 -10.21
CA ARG A 387 -14.70 18.03 -8.89
C ARG A 387 -15.23 19.44 -8.63
N THR A 388 -16.33 19.81 -9.27
CA THR A 388 -16.99 21.09 -9.05
C THR A 388 -17.28 21.27 -7.56
N ASN A 389 -16.81 22.39 -7.01
CA ASN A 389 -16.98 22.72 -5.60
C ASN A 389 -18.46 23.07 -5.32
N MET A 390 -19.17 22.12 -4.73
CA MET A 390 -20.54 22.30 -4.26
C MET A 390 -20.58 23.27 -3.07
N LEU A 391 -19.62 23.16 -2.16
CA LEU A 391 -19.42 24.09 -1.03
C LEU A 391 -18.09 24.83 -1.18
N ASN A 392 -18.07 26.10 -0.82
CA ASN A 392 -16.89 26.95 -0.97
C ASN A 392 -16.96 28.16 -0.03
N THR A 393 -15.99 28.31 0.87
CA THR A 393 -15.93 29.45 1.80
C THR A 393 -15.66 30.79 1.13
N GLY A 394 -15.13 30.76 -0.10
CA GLY A 394 -14.46 31.90 -0.71
C GLY A 394 -13.11 32.17 -0.06
N ASN A 395 -12.42 33.20 -0.56
CA ASN A 395 -11.15 33.61 -0.01
C ASN A 395 -11.35 34.08 1.44
N LEU A 396 -10.64 33.45 2.37
CA LEU A 396 -10.62 33.80 3.79
C LEU A 396 -9.75 35.04 4.06
N SER A 397 -9.13 35.62 3.04
CA SER A 397 -8.57 36.96 3.09
C SER A 397 -9.29 37.84 2.07
N VAL A 398 -9.84 38.98 2.51
CA VAL A 398 -10.57 39.94 1.65
C VAL A 398 -10.26 41.37 2.05
N GLY A 399 -10.31 42.28 1.09
CA GLY A 399 -10.00 43.70 1.30
C GLY A 399 -8.50 43.99 1.29
N ASN A 400 -8.15 45.26 1.02
CA ASN A 400 -6.75 45.70 1.00
C ASN A 400 -6.19 45.75 2.42
N LYS A 401 -4.87 45.60 2.54
CA LYS A 401 -4.15 45.55 3.81
C LYS A 401 -4.38 46.82 4.61
N GLY A 402 -4.98 46.68 5.80
CA GLY A 402 -5.22 47.78 6.74
C GLY A 402 -6.49 48.59 6.47
N GLU A 403 -7.24 48.29 5.41
CA GLU A 403 -8.52 48.95 5.15
C GLU A 403 -9.60 48.48 6.13
N PRO A 404 -10.52 49.37 6.55
CA PRO A 404 -11.68 49.00 7.35
C PRO A 404 -12.50 47.89 6.68
N GLY A 405 -12.91 46.88 7.46
CA GLY A 405 -13.66 45.74 6.95
C GLY A 405 -12.82 44.71 6.18
N SER A 406 -11.50 44.88 6.08
CA SER A 406 -10.61 43.82 5.61
C SER A 406 -10.59 42.64 6.60
N ARG A 407 -10.45 41.44 6.05
CA ARG A 407 -10.26 40.19 6.80
C ARG A 407 -9.03 39.49 6.29
N ARG A 408 -8.29 38.84 7.18
CA ARG A 408 -7.07 38.13 6.82
C ARG A 408 -6.92 36.90 7.68
N ILE A 409 -6.79 35.75 7.06
CA ILE A 409 -6.39 34.54 7.76
C ILE A 409 -4.87 34.55 8.01
N ASP A 410 -4.49 34.29 9.25
CA ASP A 410 -3.11 34.22 9.73
C ASP A 410 -2.70 32.79 10.04
N SER A 411 -3.63 31.96 10.50
CA SER A 411 -3.42 30.53 10.74
C SER A 411 -4.73 29.76 10.75
N TYR A 412 -4.62 28.43 10.74
CA TYR A 412 -5.72 27.55 11.10
C TYR A 412 -5.24 26.39 11.97
N ASP A 413 -6.10 25.97 12.90
CA ASP A 413 -5.86 24.82 13.77
C ASP A 413 -6.77 23.68 13.38
N ARG A 414 -6.23 22.47 13.26
CA ARG A 414 -7.01 21.27 12.90
C ARG A 414 -7.02 20.28 14.04
N PHE A 415 -8.19 19.72 14.30
CA PHE A 415 -8.41 18.68 15.30
C PHE A 415 -9.16 17.52 14.66
N GLY A 416 -8.78 16.30 15.02
CA GLY A 416 -9.43 15.08 14.55
C GLY A 416 -9.58 14.06 15.67
N ALA A 417 -10.72 13.40 15.73
CA ALA A 417 -10.96 12.22 16.54
C ALA A 417 -11.45 11.09 15.62
N GLU A 418 -10.89 9.90 15.79
CA GLU A 418 -11.10 8.78 14.88
C GLU A 418 -11.33 7.46 15.64
N GLY A 419 -12.19 6.61 15.10
CA GLY A 419 -12.49 5.30 15.64
C GLY A 419 -12.71 4.28 14.53
N TRP A 420 -12.19 3.06 14.71
CA TRP A 420 -12.34 2.00 13.73
C TRP A 420 -12.34 0.61 14.40
N LEU A 421 -13.49 -0.04 14.37
CA LEU A 421 -13.66 -1.42 14.85
C LEU A 421 -13.60 -2.37 13.66
N VAL A 422 -12.79 -3.41 13.78
CA VAL A 422 -12.77 -4.57 12.88
C VAL A 422 -13.07 -5.81 13.71
N HIS A 423 -14.05 -6.59 13.27
CA HIS A 423 -14.43 -7.86 13.90
C HIS A 423 -14.68 -8.91 12.80
N GLY A 424 -13.60 -9.55 12.35
CA GLY A 424 -13.64 -10.48 11.23
C GLY A 424 -14.12 -9.76 9.95
N PRO A 425 -15.19 -10.25 9.30
CA PRO A 425 -15.71 -9.64 8.08
C PRO A 425 -16.42 -8.31 8.28
N PHE A 426 -16.85 -7.99 9.50
CA PHE A 426 -17.50 -6.74 9.82
C PHE A 426 -16.48 -5.66 10.20
N SER A 427 -16.71 -4.44 9.71
CA SER A 427 -15.92 -3.26 10.07
C SER A 427 -16.83 -2.04 10.20
N VAL A 428 -16.54 -1.16 11.16
CA VAL A 428 -17.17 0.16 11.26
C VAL A 428 -16.14 1.21 11.60
N GLN A 429 -16.13 2.32 10.87
CA GLN A 429 -15.15 3.39 10.97
C GLN A 429 -15.85 4.74 10.96
N GLY A 430 -15.32 5.71 11.69
CA GLY A 430 -15.77 7.09 11.62
C GLY A 430 -14.72 8.07 12.12
N GLU A 431 -14.82 9.31 11.66
CA GLU A 431 -13.98 10.42 12.08
C GLU A 431 -14.80 11.69 12.24
N TYR A 432 -14.44 12.49 13.25
CA TYR A 432 -14.90 13.86 13.43
C TYR A 432 -13.70 14.80 13.28
N LEU A 433 -13.87 15.85 12.48
CA LEU A 433 -12.85 16.83 12.15
C LEU A 433 -13.36 18.25 12.43
N ARG A 434 -12.50 19.09 13.01
CA ARG A 434 -12.74 20.53 13.21
C ARG A 434 -11.54 21.33 12.73
N THR A 435 -11.81 22.44 12.05
CA THR A 435 -10.78 23.42 11.63
C THR A 435 -11.14 24.80 12.15
N ASN A 436 -10.33 25.36 13.06
CA ASN A 436 -10.50 26.73 13.55
C ASN A 436 -9.76 27.69 12.63
N ILE A 437 -10.36 28.84 12.35
CA ILE A 437 -9.82 29.90 11.48
C ILE A 437 -9.40 31.07 12.35
N ASN A 438 -8.13 31.45 12.27
CA ASN A 438 -7.56 32.49 13.11
C ASN A 438 -7.01 33.63 12.25
N GLY A 439 -7.26 34.88 12.65
CA GLY A 439 -6.66 36.05 12.04
C GLY A 439 -7.47 37.33 12.23
N LEU A 440 -7.14 38.35 11.45
CA LEU A 440 -7.84 39.63 11.50
C LEU A 440 -9.28 39.50 10.99
N GLY A 441 -10.23 39.95 11.80
CA GLY A 441 -11.65 39.92 11.48
C GLY A 441 -12.29 38.53 11.65
N TYR A 442 -11.62 37.62 12.36
CA TYR A 442 -12.15 36.34 12.81
C TYR A 442 -12.23 36.31 14.34
N ASP A 443 -13.32 35.76 14.86
CA ASP A 443 -13.65 35.59 16.28
C ASP A 443 -14.27 34.19 16.50
N ASP A 444 -13.39 33.21 16.72
CA ASP A 444 -13.73 31.77 16.91
C ASP A 444 -14.49 31.10 15.75
N GLU A 445 -14.32 31.58 14.51
CA GLU A 445 -14.85 30.85 13.36
C GLU A 445 -14.20 29.47 13.21
N HIS A 446 -15.04 28.47 12.97
CA HIS A 446 -14.57 27.11 12.79
C HIS A 446 -15.48 26.33 11.83
N PHE A 447 -14.90 25.33 11.19
CA PHE A 447 -15.62 24.39 10.35
C PHE A 447 -15.63 23.02 10.99
N THR A 448 -16.70 22.26 10.78
CA THR A 448 -16.84 20.92 11.33
C THR A 448 -17.32 19.95 10.26
N GLY A 449 -16.91 18.71 10.36
CA GLY A 449 -17.42 17.66 9.50
C GLY A 449 -17.09 16.30 10.08
N TYR A 450 -17.92 15.33 9.79
CA TYR A 450 -17.72 13.98 10.26
C TYR A 450 -18.24 12.99 9.23
N TYR A 451 -17.77 11.77 9.36
CA TYR A 451 -18.32 10.66 8.59
C TYR A 451 -18.35 9.40 9.44
N GLY A 452 -19.19 8.47 9.01
CA GLY A 452 -19.18 7.11 9.52
C GLY A 452 -19.62 6.14 8.43
N PHE A 453 -19.00 4.97 8.39
CA PHE A 453 -19.43 3.89 7.52
C PHE A 453 -19.23 2.52 8.16
N ALA A 454 -20.07 1.58 7.74
CA ALA A 454 -19.91 0.17 8.03
C ALA A 454 -19.65 -0.60 6.74
N SER A 455 -18.86 -1.66 6.82
CA SER A 455 -18.64 -2.57 5.71
C SER A 455 -18.60 -4.02 6.17
N TYR A 456 -18.90 -4.92 5.23
CA TYR A 456 -18.94 -6.35 5.47
C TYR A 456 -18.38 -7.13 4.26
N PHE A 457 -17.41 -8.01 4.51
CA PHE A 457 -16.93 -8.95 3.51
C PHE A 457 -17.84 -10.18 3.42
N LEU A 458 -18.60 -10.27 2.33
CA LEU A 458 -19.51 -11.39 2.03
C LEU A 458 -18.77 -12.73 1.94
N THR A 459 -17.50 -12.69 1.57
CA THR A 459 -16.61 -13.84 1.38
C THR A 459 -15.75 -14.17 2.62
N GLY A 460 -15.90 -13.40 3.71
CA GLY A 460 -15.31 -13.70 5.01
C GLY A 460 -13.91 -13.13 5.27
N GLU A 461 -13.31 -12.38 4.34
CA GLU A 461 -12.08 -11.61 4.57
C GLU A 461 -12.25 -10.60 5.71
N SER A 462 -11.16 -10.02 6.17
CA SER A 462 -11.18 -8.97 7.19
C SER A 462 -10.38 -7.77 6.69
N LYS A 463 -10.72 -6.58 7.18
CA LYS A 463 -9.89 -5.40 6.89
C LYS A 463 -8.48 -5.60 7.46
N ALA A 464 -7.48 -5.19 6.70
CA ALA A 464 -6.08 -5.27 7.10
C ALA A 464 -5.58 -3.95 7.69
N TYR A 465 -4.63 -4.02 8.63
CA TYR A 465 -4.05 -2.87 9.32
C TYR A 465 -2.58 -2.65 8.92
N HIS A 466 -2.18 -1.40 8.73
CA HIS A 466 -0.79 -1.02 8.47
C HIS A 466 -0.20 -0.30 9.69
N VAL A 467 0.57 -1.04 10.50
CA VAL A 467 1.06 -0.58 11.80
C VAL A 467 1.81 0.76 11.74
N LYS A 468 2.71 0.96 10.77
CA LYS A 468 3.50 2.21 10.66
C LYS A 468 2.65 3.45 10.34
N ASN A 469 1.49 3.27 9.70
CA ASN A 469 0.59 4.37 9.35
C ASN A 469 -0.59 4.49 10.31
N GLY A 470 -0.85 3.45 11.12
CA GLY A 470 -2.06 3.33 11.92
C GLY A 470 -3.33 3.43 11.08
N ALA A 471 -3.41 2.71 9.96
CA ALA A 471 -4.50 2.87 8.98
C ALA A 471 -4.76 1.60 8.15
N ALA A 472 -5.79 1.64 7.30
CA ALA A 472 -6.17 0.51 6.45
C ALA A 472 -5.05 0.09 5.46
N ASN A 473 -4.95 -1.22 5.22
CA ASN A 473 -3.95 -1.87 4.39
C ASN A 473 -4.58 -2.76 3.31
N ARG A 474 -3.74 -3.36 2.47
CA ARG A 474 -4.12 -4.25 1.37
C ARG A 474 -5.01 -5.39 1.83
N ILE A 475 -6.09 -5.59 1.09
CA ILE A 475 -6.95 -6.77 1.21
C ILE A 475 -6.34 -7.88 0.35
N LYS A 476 -6.15 -9.05 0.98
CA LYS A 476 -5.76 -10.28 0.28
C LYS A 476 -6.96 -11.22 0.28
N PRO A 477 -7.59 -11.49 -0.87
CA PRO A 477 -8.66 -12.48 -0.96
C PRO A 477 -8.21 -13.82 -0.39
N ARG A 478 -9.09 -14.53 0.32
CA ARG A 478 -8.80 -15.89 0.81
C ARG A 478 -8.58 -16.85 -0.35
N GLN A 479 -9.32 -16.64 -1.44
CA GLN A 479 -9.16 -17.31 -2.72
C GLN A 479 -9.25 -16.28 -3.83
N ASN A 480 -8.19 -16.17 -4.64
CA ASN A 480 -8.21 -15.33 -5.84
C ASN A 480 -9.29 -15.82 -6.82
N PHE A 481 -9.82 -14.90 -7.63
CA PHE A 481 -10.79 -15.23 -8.66
C PHE A 481 -10.20 -16.19 -9.70
N GLN A 482 -11.00 -17.19 -10.09
CA GLN A 482 -10.64 -18.19 -11.09
C GLN A 482 -11.79 -18.37 -12.08
N TRP A 483 -11.54 -18.12 -13.37
CA TRP A 483 -12.54 -18.29 -14.43
C TRP A 483 -13.15 -19.71 -14.47
N ASN A 484 -12.32 -20.73 -14.22
CA ASN A 484 -12.70 -22.15 -14.28
C ASN A 484 -12.51 -22.85 -12.92
N GLY A 485 -12.60 -22.12 -11.81
CA GLY A 485 -12.33 -22.64 -10.47
C GLY A 485 -13.34 -22.15 -9.44
N SER A 486 -13.12 -22.50 -8.17
CA SER A 486 -14.03 -22.15 -7.07
C SER A 486 -13.80 -20.75 -6.49
N GLY A 487 -12.69 -20.10 -6.85
CA GLY A 487 -12.31 -18.81 -6.30
C GLY A 487 -13.13 -17.66 -6.89
N TRP A 488 -13.80 -16.89 -6.02
CA TRP A 488 -14.63 -15.74 -6.41
C TRP A 488 -13.94 -14.38 -6.17
N GLY A 489 -12.72 -14.37 -5.64
CA GLY A 489 -12.15 -13.16 -5.05
C GLY A 489 -12.85 -12.78 -3.74
N ALA A 490 -12.54 -11.59 -3.21
CA ALA A 490 -13.26 -11.04 -2.06
C ALA A 490 -14.36 -10.08 -2.50
N TRP A 491 -15.52 -10.14 -1.85
CA TRP A 491 -16.65 -9.22 -2.08
C TRP A 491 -16.96 -8.46 -0.81
N GLU A 492 -17.01 -7.14 -0.91
CA GLU A 492 -17.34 -6.24 0.19
C GLU A 492 -18.53 -5.36 -0.19
N VAL A 493 -19.47 -5.22 0.74
CA VAL A 493 -20.51 -4.20 0.70
C VAL A 493 -20.24 -3.16 1.78
N ALA A 494 -20.56 -1.90 1.50
CA ALA A 494 -20.45 -0.83 2.49
C ALA A 494 -21.58 0.19 2.35
N ALA A 495 -21.93 0.82 3.47
CA ALA A 495 -22.85 1.94 3.54
C ALA A 495 -22.27 3.00 4.48
N GLY A 496 -22.37 4.27 4.11
CA GLY A 496 -21.79 5.38 4.85
C GLY A 496 -22.58 6.66 4.76
N TYR A 497 -22.29 7.56 5.69
CA TYR A 497 -22.86 8.89 5.81
C TYR A 497 -21.74 9.92 5.97
N ASP A 498 -21.91 11.07 5.34
CA ASP A 498 -21.03 12.23 5.45
C ASP A 498 -21.83 13.45 5.90
N TYR A 499 -21.20 14.30 6.69
CA TYR A 499 -21.67 15.65 6.97
C TYR A 499 -20.50 16.62 6.97
N ILE A 500 -20.71 17.81 6.43
CA ILE A 500 -19.77 18.93 6.54
C ILE A 500 -20.52 20.26 6.65
N ASN A 501 -19.97 21.16 7.46
CA ASN A 501 -20.45 22.52 7.62
C ASN A 501 -19.29 23.52 7.55
N LEU A 502 -19.34 24.39 6.54
CA LEU A 502 -18.39 25.46 6.29
C LEU A 502 -19.00 26.85 6.62
N ASN A 503 -20.13 26.89 7.34
CA ASN A 503 -20.74 28.11 7.86
C ASN A 503 -20.32 28.35 9.31
N SER A 504 -19.73 29.51 9.57
CA SER A 504 -19.43 29.97 10.94
C SER A 504 -19.26 31.48 10.96
N GLY A 505 -19.86 32.14 11.95
CA GLY A 505 -19.75 33.60 12.11
C GLY A 505 -20.10 34.35 10.84
N ILE A 506 -19.11 35.01 10.24
CA ILE A 506 -19.19 35.77 8.98
C ILE A 506 -18.93 34.96 7.70
N ILE A 507 -18.55 33.68 7.84
CA ILE A 507 -18.23 32.79 6.72
C ILE A 507 -19.50 32.06 6.29
N ARG A 508 -19.77 32.08 4.98
CA ARG A 508 -20.95 31.46 4.35
C ARG A 508 -20.50 30.48 3.26
N GLY A 509 -19.84 29.40 3.68
CA GLY A 509 -19.31 28.36 2.79
C GLY A 509 -20.32 27.29 2.38
N GLY A 510 -21.43 27.18 3.11
CA GLY A 510 -22.47 26.18 2.95
C GLY A 510 -22.25 24.93 3.80
N GLN A 511 -23.26 24.07 3.84
CA GLN A 511 -23.24 22.78 4.52
C GLN A 511 -23.90 21.71 3.64
N ALA A 512 -23.52 20.44 3.83
CA ALA A 512 -24.16 19.33 3.14
C ALA A 512 -24.00 18.01 3.91
N ASP A 513 -24.95 17.11 3.67
CA ASP A 513 -24.87 15.70 4.03
C ASP A 513 -25.31 14.78 2.90
N MET A 514 -24.74 13.58 2.91
CA MET A 514 -24.97 12.59 1.87
C MET A 514 -24.83 11.18 2.41
N VAL A 515 -25.47 10.25 1.71
CA VAL A 515 -25.27 8.81 1.89
C VAL A 515 -24.53 8.22 0.71
N ARG A 516 -23.77 7.17 0.99
CA ARG A 516 -23.00 6.42 0.00
C ARG A 516 -23.13 4.93 0.22
N PHE A 517 -23.24 4.18 -0.86
CA PHE A 517 -23.25 2.73 -0.88
C PHE A 517 -22.14 2.23 -1.80
N ALA A 518 -21.50 1.12 -1.46
CA ALA A 518 -20.46 0.53 -2.28
C ALA A 518 -20.62 -0.99 -2.41
N LEU A 519 -20.29 -1.48 -3.60
CA LEU A 519 -20.00 -2.88 -3.89
C LEU A 519 -18.58 -2.97 -4.46
N ASN A 520 -17.68 -3.58 -3.69
CA ASN A 520 -16.28 -3.76 -4.04
C ASN A 520 -16.00 -5.23 -4.33
N TRP A 521 -15.25 -5.48 -5.40
CA TRP A 521 -14.73 -6.79 -5.75
C TRP A 521 -13.21 -6.76 -5.81
N TYR A 522 -12.59 -7.72 -5.14
CA TYR A 522 -11.14 -7.93 -5.09
C TYR A 522 -10.83 -9.30 -5.72
N PRO A 523 -10.74 -9.40 -7.06
CA PRO A 523 -10.41 -10.66 -7.71
C PRO A 523 -8.98 -11.15 -7.41
N HIS A 524 -8.07 -10.24 -7.09
CA HIS A 524 -6.67 -10.52 -6.78
C HIS A 524 -6.17 -9.48 -5.77
N PRO A 525 -5.10 -9.74 -4.98
CA PRO A 525 -4.46 -8.72 -4.14
C PRO A 525 -4.01 -7.44 -4.85
N ASN A 526 -4.05 -7.39 -6.19
CA ASN A 526 -3.53 -6.31 -7.04
C ASN A 526 -4.61 -5.70 -7.92
N ILE A 527 -5.83 -6.21 -7.87
CA ILE A 527 -6.94 -5.76 -8.71
C ILE A 527 -8.12 -5.46 -7.78
N LYS A 528 -8.71 -4.28 -7.93
CA LYS A 528 -9.91 -3.88 -7.22
C LYS A 528 -10.88 -3.21 -8.18
N ILE A 529 -12.13 -3.64 -8.15
CA ILE A 529 -13.24 -3.03 -8.89
C ILE A 529 -14.23 -2.49 -7.88
N GLN A 530 -14.58 -1.22 -7.98
CA GLN A 530 -15.49 -0.54 -7.07
C GLN A 530 -16.67 0.03 -7.84
N ASN A 531 -17.86 -0.08 -7.26
CA ASN A 531 -19.08 0.51 -7.76
C ASN A 531 -19.77 1.20 -6.59
N ASN A 532 -19.97 2.51 -6.70
CA ASN A 532 -20.59 3.30 -5.66
C ASN A 532 -21.85 4.00 -6.18
N ILE A 533 -22.85 4.12 -5.30
CA ILE A 533 -23.96 5.05 -5.47
C ILE A 533 -23.84 6.10 -4.38
N ILE A 534 -23.98 7.36 -4.76
CA ILE A 534 -24.04 8.48 -3.84
C ILE A 534 -25.35 9.23 -4.02
N HIS A 535 -25.87 9.77 -2.93
CA HIS A 535 -27.05 10.63 -2.92
C HIS A 535 -26.85 11.74 -1.89
N VAL A 536 -26.91 13.00 -2.34
CA VAL A 536 -26.89 14.17 -1.46
C VAL A 536 -28.29 14.32 -0.87
N LEU A 537 -28.37 14.24 0.46
CA LEU A 537 -29.63 14.31 1.20
C LEU A 537 -30.06 15.77 1.40
N ASN A 538 -29.09 16.62 1.69
CA ASN A 538 -29.30 18.05 1.88
C ASN A 538 -28.03 18.81 1.49
N VAL A 539 -28.22 19.96 0.85
CA VAL A 539 -27.19 20.95 0.60
C VAL A 539 -27.77 22.34 0.78
N ASP A 540 -27.20 23.09 1.71
CA ASP A 540 -27.59 24.46 2.00
C ASP A 540 -26.41 25.40 1.80
N THR A 541 -26.47 26.18 0.71
CA THR A 541 -25.51 27.22 0.37
C THR A 541 -26.10 28.63 0.48
N ALA A 542 -27.19 28.81 1.26
CA ALA A 542 -27.84 30.10 1.43
C ALA A 542 -26.85 31.18 1.93
N GLY A 543 -26.90 32.34 1.28
CA GLY A 543 -26.01 33.47 1.60
C GLY A 543 -24.57 33.34 1.08
N SER A 544 -24.24 32.29 0.32
CA SER A 544 -22.95 32.22 -0.37
C SER A 544 -22.83 33.35 -1.40
N ALA A 545 -21.73 34.10 -1.33
CA ALA A 545 -21.42 35.14 -2.31
C ALA A 545 -20.84 34.59 -3.62
N ILE A 546 -20.66 33.27 -3.74
CA ILE A 546 -20.05 32.61 -4.89
C ILE A 546 -21.18 32.07 -5.78
N PRO A 547 -21.40 32.63 -6.99
CA PRO A 547 -22.54 32.26 -7.82
C PRO A 547 -22.65 30.75 -8.10
N ARG A 548 -21.51 30.08 -8.35
CA ARG A 548 -21.48 28.63 -8.60
C ARG A 548 -21.93 27.81 -7.38
N THR A 549 -21.49 28.19 -6.18
CA THR A 549 -21.86 27.53 -4.92
C THR A 549 -23.32 27.82 -4.56
N ALA A 550 -23.78 29.05 -4.75
CA ALA A 550 -25.19 29.41 -4.58
C ALA A 550 -26.11 28.59 -5.51
N GLY A 551 -25.60 28.20 -6.69
CA GLY A 551 -26.29 27.31 -7.63
C GLY A 551 -26.68 25.93 -7.09
N PHE A 552 -26.01 25.46 -6.03
CA PHE A 552 -26.29 24.16 -5.42
C PHE A 552 -27.27 24.22 -4.24
N HIS A 553 -27.84 25.37 -3.90
CA HIS A 553 -28.78 25.47 -2.77
C HIS A 553 -30.02 24.61 -3.04
N ASN A 554 -30.33 23.68 -2.12
CA ASN A 554 -31.40 22.67 -2.24
C ASN A 554 -31.29 21.79 -3.49
N ALA A 555 -30.08 21.55 -4.00
CA ALA A 555 -29.88 20.64 -5.12
C ALA A 555 -30.22 19.18 -4.74
N ASP A 556 -30.80 18.44 -5.69
CA ASP A 556 -30.96 16.98 -5.61
C ASP A 556 -29.93 16.33 -6.55
N LEU A 557 -28.99 15.60 -5.96
CA LEU A 557 -27.84 15.06 -6.66
C LEU A 557 -27.67 13.58 -6.34
N SER A 558 -27.61 12.77 -7.39
CA SER A 558 -27.31 11.35 -7.29
C SER A 558 -26.40 10.88 -8.42
N ALA A 559 -25.38 10.12 -8.06
CA ALA A 559 -24.41 9.62 -9.05
C ALA A 559 -24.05 8.16 -8.82
N PHE A 560 -23.84 7.46 -9.93
CA PHE A 560 -23.22 6.14 -9.98
C PHE A 560 -21.76 6.30 -10.40
N LEU A 561 -20.85 5.73 -9.61
CA LEU A 561 -19.42 5.82 -9.79
C LEU A 561 -18.84 4.43 -9.98
N THR A 562 -17.92 4.27 -10.93
CA THR A 562 -17.15 3.03 -11.08
C THR A 562 -15.67 3.30 -11.09
N GLN A 563 -14.88 2.35 -10.60
CA GLN A 563 -13.43 2.42 -10.66
C GLN A 563 -12.82 1.03 -10.82
N ALA A 564 -11.92 0.89 -11.80
CA ALA A 564 -11.03 -0.25 -11.92
C ALA A 564 -9.62 0.18 -11.51
N GLN A 565 -9.04 -0.56 -10.58
CA GLN A 565 -7.70 -0.34 -10.05
C GLN A 565 -6.83 -1.56 -10.32
N VAL A 566 -5.64 -1.31 -10.85
CA VAL A 566 -4.57 -2.30 -11.01
C VAL A 566 -3.32 -1.78 -10.32
N GLU A 567 -2.64 -2.65 -9.58
CA GLU A 567 -1.41 -2.37 -8.84
C GLU A 567 -0.30 -3.33 -9.23
N PHE A 568 0.91 -2.82 -9.30
CA PHE A 568 2.11 -3.60 -9.55
C PHE A 568 3.33 -2.94 -8.89
#